data_AF-A0A3Q0RP37-F1
#
_entry.id   AF-A0A3Q0RP37-F1
#
_cell.length_a   1.000
_cell.length_b   1.000
_cell.length_c   1.000
_cell.angle_alpha   90.00
_cell.angle_beta   90.00
_cell.angle_gamma   90.00
#
_symmetry.space_group_name_H-M   'P 1'
#
loop_
_entity.id
_entity.type
_entity.pdbx_description
1 polymer ?
#
loop_
_entity_poly.entity_id
_entity_poly.type
_entity_poly.pdbx_seq_one_letter_code
_entity_poly.pdbx_strand_id
1 'polypeptide(L)'
;MSNGVYNFLLQSPTKDELLQHLLECDVAVYNVSESATERQVEEAIWALTALHDEMESFKSQKLFILVSTVMTWAMTKPPNPDETDALLEEDFRRRKPHPSFKSHNSLENLVLKLAKGKKSKLVGYVVASGLQYGKGEDLFHYFFKVSWLMQFPKVPIFGQGTNYIPTIHVSDLGGVIQNIIEFKPRPKYIVAVDNSKISVNMDQRNHLLFVWLIVNICAFFPCCSILHMCLKIFTQLEVMCLSINLRLETFIIKDFFDLRWTSEAGMIENMESIVQEYKDTRQLLPIRILLIGPPAVGKTTLAEKLCRHYQLHHIKLKEVVEEKITQLEIVNGSNPENIHQEVMTAAQKQLGNINKSMEANQGRLADHLLFEIMEERLNSKPCKNQGFVLDGFPETYEQAKMIFSDVNEDAGNEDLELMSKAPAYKEKITPEYVFALDASDEFLTRRVQGLPESVAEKMCYTQDEFLPRLTKYRQLSGVEETLCDYFDQIEIHPLSIGNVCKDQREMITQAVGTPKNYGLSLEEQKEQDWKKEEERRWKLAAEAAVRKRRNEAALAEMAAQYEDWQKNLSEVKRQESELLEVQVLPLRNYLMKYVMPSLSEAMLECCKIKPEDPVDFLVLVMS
;
A
#
# COMPACT_ATOMS: atom_id res chain seq x y z
N MET A 1 -12.43 -43.19 0.57
CA MET A 1 -11.04 -42.85 0.21
C MET A 1 -10.59 -43.80 -0.89
N SER A 2 -10.57 -43.31 -2.13
CA SER A 2 -9.91 -43.97 -3.26
C SER A 2 -8.99 -42.93 -3.87
N ASN A 3 -7.70 -43.23 -3.92
CA ASN A 3 -6.62 -42.37 -4.42
C ASN A 3 -6.96 -41.84 -5.82
N GLY A 4 -7.44 -40.60 -5.89
CA GLY A 4 -7.47 -39.84 -7.13
C GLY A 4 -6.04 -39.45 -7.48
N VAL A 5 -5.58 -39.81 -8.67
CA VAL A 5 -4.33 -39.25 -9.22
C VAL A 5 -4.68 -37.86 -9.72
N TYR A 6 -4.15 -36.84 -9.06
CA TYR A 6 -4.33 -35.43 -9.45
C TYR A 6 -3.11 -34.99 -10.26
N ASN A 7 -3.28 -34.78 -11.56
CA ASN A 7 -2.24 -34.18 -12.40
C ASN A 7 -2.37 -32.65 -12.35
N PHE A 8 -1.41 -31.98 -11.71
CA PHE A 8 -1.30 -30.52 -11.73
C PHE A 8 -0.36 -30.09 -12.85
N LEU A 9 -0.90 -29.43 -13.87
CA LEU A 9 -0.11 -28.92 -15.01
C LEU A 9 0.34 -27.48 -14.72
N LEU A 10 1.66 -27.26 -14.66
CA LEU A 10 2.31 -25.96 -14.38
C LEU A 10 2.35 -25.01 -15.59
N GLN A 11 2.03 -25.50 -16.79
CA GLN A 11 1.88 -24.73 -18.03
C GLN A 11 0.62 -25.19 -18.76
N SER A 12 -0.07 -24.30 -19.47
CA SER A 12 -1.25 -24.66 -20.27
C SER A 12 -0.86 -25.76 -21.27
N PRO A 13 -1.42 -26.97 -21.16
CA PRO A 13 -1.04 -28.09 -22.02
C PRO A 13 -1.36 -27.77 -23.48
N THR A 14 -0.62 -28.38 -24.39
CA THR A 14 -1.04 -28.43 -25.79
C THR A 14 -2.35 -29.22 -25.92
N LYS A 15 -3.10 -29.01 -27.00
CA LYS A 15 -4.37 -29.74 -27.22
C LYS A 15 -4.17 -31.26 -27.21
N ASP A 16 -3.05 -31.75 -27.72
CA ASP A 16 -2.77 -33.19 -27.77
C ASP A 16 -2.48 -33.78 -26.37
N GLU A 17 -1.72 -33.06 -25.54
CA GLU A 17 -1.48 -33.45 -24.14
C GLU A 17 -2.77 -33.40 -23.31
N LEU A 18 -3.59 -32.36 -23.52
CA LEU A 18 -4.89 -32.24 -22.86
C LEU A 18 -5.82 -33.39 -23.22
N LEU A 19 -5.87 -33.79 -24.50
CA LEU A 19 -6.67 -34.93 -24.95
C LEU A 19 -6.23 -36.23 -24.28
N GLN A 20 -4.92 -36.49 -24.18
CA GLN A 20 -4.41 -37.68 -23.50
C GLN A 20 -4.90 -37.74 -22.05
N HIS A 21 -4.80 -36.64 -21.30
CA HIS A 21 -5.30 -36.59 -19.93
C HIS A 21 -6.82 -36.76 -19.83
N LEU A 22 -7.60 -36.19 -20.76
CA LEU A 22 -9.05 -36.40 -20.80
C LEU A 22 -9.42 -37.87 -21.09
N LEU A 23 -8.63 -38.57 -21.90
CA LEU A 23 -8.81 -39.98 -22.18
C LEU A 23 -8.39 -40.88 -21.00
N GLU A 24 -7.50 -40.43 -20.13
CA GLU A 24 -7.13 -41.13 -18.90
C GLU A 24 -8.18 -40.96 -17.78
N CYS A 25 -8.77 -39.77 -17.64
CA CYS A 25 -9.67 -39.43 -16.52
C CYS A 25 -11.11 -39.94 -16.72
N ASP A 26 -11.73 -40.52 -15.69
CA ASP A 26 -13.15 -40.90 -15.73
C ASP A 26 -14.11 -39.69 -15.63
N VAL A 27 -13.64 -38.58 -15.07
CA VAL A 27 -14.42 -37.35 -14.90
C VAL A 27 -13.62 -36.17 -15.45
N ALA A 28 -14.25 -35.39 -16.31
CA ALA A 28 -13.75 -34.11 -16.80
C ALA A 28 -14.69 -32.99 -16.32
N VAL A 29 -14.14 -32.00 -15.61
CA VAL A 29 -14.88 -30.81 -15.17
C VAL A 29 -14.31 -29.59 -15.90
N TYR A 30 -15.17 -28.90 -16.66
CA TYR A 30 -14.80 -27.69 -17.40
C TYR A 30 -15.56 -26.50 -16.87
N ASN A 31 -14.85 -25.47 -16.41
CA ASN A 31 -15.43 -24.23 -15.91
C ASN A 31 -15.28 -23.10 -16.92
N VAL A 32 -16.42 -22.56 -17.37
CA VAL A 32 -16.52 -21.44 -18.31
C VAL A 32 -17.30 -20.26 -17.73
N SER A 33 -17.50 -20.26 -16.40
CA SER A 33 -18.38 -19.31 -15.71
C SER A 33 -17.67 -18.06 -15.17
N GLU A 34 -16.37 -18.15 -14.85
CA GLU A 34 -15.56 -17.07 -14.25
C GLU A 34 -15.01 -16.08 -15.30
N SER A 35 -14.69 -16.54 -16.51
CA SER A 35 -14.26 -15.67 -17.58
C SER A 35 -15.06 -15.99 -18.84
N ALA A 36 -15.85 -15.05 -19.37
CA ALA A 36 -16.47 -15.23 -20.69
C ALA A 36 -15.44 -15.00 -21.81
N THR A 37 -14.23 -15.52 -21.65
CA THR A 37 -13.27 -15.56 -22.74
C THR A 37 -13.76 -16.60 -23.73
N GLU A 38 -13.99 -16.19 -24.98
CA GLU A 38 -14.42 -17.09 -26.06
C GLU A 38 -13.52 -18.33 -26.17
N ARG A 39 -12.23 -18.18 -25.82
CA ARG A 39 -11.24 -19.26 -25.75
C ARG A 39 -11.63 -20.43 -24.85
N GLN A 40 -12.12 -20.18 -23.63
CA GLN A 40 -12.50 -21.26 -22.70
C GLN A 40 -13.72 -22.04 -23.23
N VAL A 41 -14.66 -21.33 -23.85
CA VAL A 41 -15.83 -21.95 -24.48
C VAL A 41 -15.41 -22.78 -25.69
N GLU A 42 -14.54 -22.25 -26.56
CA GLU A 42 -13.99 -22.98 -27.71
C GLU A 42 -13.21 -24.23 -27.30
N GLU A 43 -12.39 -24.14 -26.25
CA GLU A 43 -11.66 -25.28 -25.71
C GLU A 43 -12.61 -26.35 -25.15
N ALA A 44 -13.64 -25.95 -24.40
CA ALA A 44 -14.64 -26.88 -23.89
C ALA A 44 -15.46 -27.55 -25.00
N ILE A 45 -15.80 -26.81 -26.08
CA ILE A 45 -16.44 -27.38 -27.28
C ILE A 45 -15.53 -28.41 -27.93
N TRP A 46 -14.25 -28.09 -28.11
CA TRP A 46 -13.27 -29.00 -28.69
C TRP A 46 -13.09 -30.25 -27.83
N ALA A 47 -12.90 -30.10 -26.52
CA ALA A 47 -12.69 -31.20 -25.59
C ALA A 47 -13.88 -32.16 -25.56
N LEU A 48 -15.10 -31.62 -25.52
CA LEU A 48 -16.32 -32.42 -25.59
C LEU A 48 -16.44 -33.18 -26.92
N THR A 49 -16.11 -32.53 -28.04
CA THR A 49 -16.20 -33.15 -29.37
C THR A 49 -15.15 -34.25 -29.53
N ALA A 50 -13.91 -34.01 -29.10
CA ALA A 50 -12.85 -35.00 -29.12
C ALA A 50 -13.18 -36.23 -28.24
N LEU A 51 -13.75 -36.01 -27.06
CA LEU A 51 -14.25 -37.10 -26.22
C LEU A 51 -15.43 -37.85 -26.87
N HIS A 52 -16.30 -37.16 -27.59
CA HIS A 52 -17.39 -37.81 -28.31
C HIS A 52 -16.87 -38.68 -29.46
N ASP A 53 -15.89 -38.19 -30.22
CA ASP A 53 -15.30 -38.89 -31.35
C ASP A 53 -14.53 -40.15 -30.89
N GLU A 54 -13.87 -40.08 -29.73
CA GLU A 54 -13.15 -41.20 -29.11
C GLU A 54 -14.03 -42.11 -28.23
N MET A 55 -15.36 -41.93 -28.24
CA MET A 55 -16.25 -42.64 -27.30
C MET A 55 -16.17 -44.18 -27.40
N GLU A 56 -15.82 -44.72 -28.55
CA GLU A 56 -15.67 -46.17 -28.74
C GLU A 56 -14.48 -46.74 -27.96
N SER A 57 -13.39 -45.97 -27.82
CA SER A 57 -12.15 -46.36 -27.15
C SER A 57 -12.27 -46.40 -25.62
N PHE A 58 -13.38 -45.90 -25.06
CA PHE A 58 -13.57 -45.83 -23.61
C PHE A 58 -13.74 -47.21 -22.97
N LYS A 59 -12.94 -47.47 -21.93
CA LYS A 59 -13.03 -48.70 -21.10
C LYS A 59 -14.23 -48.66 -20.14
N SER A 60 -14.54 -47.48 -19.63
CA SER A 60 -15.59 -47.17 -18.64
C SER A 60 -16.48 -46.04 -19.14
N GLN A 61 -17.61 -45.80 -18.45
CA GLN A 61 -18.42 -44.61 -18.72
C GLN A 61 -17.70 -43.36 -18.17
N LYS A 62 -17.45 -42.37 -19.04
CA LYS A 62 -16.87 -41.08 -18.68
C LYS A 62 -17.94 -40.04 -18.40
N LEU A 63 -17.63 -39.13 -17.48
CA LEU A 63 -18.48 -38.03 -17.06
C LEU A 63 -17.87 -36.70 -17.49
N PHE A 64 -18.65 -35.87 -18.17
CA PHE A 64 -18.30 -34.51 -18.55
C PHE A 64 -19.22 -33.53 -17.81
N ILE A 65 -18.67 -32.72 -16.92
CA ILE A 65 -19.41 -31.71 -16.15
C ILE A 65 -19.00 -30.33 -16.65
N LEU A 66 -19.95 -29.60 -17.21
CA LEU A 66 -19.76 -28.21 -17.61
C LEU A 66 -20.27 -27.29 -16.49
N VAL A 67 -19.37 -26.54 -15.86
CA VAL A 67 -19.73 -25.40 -15.00
C VAL A 67 -19.92 -24.18 -15.89
N SER A 68 -21.18 -23.89 -16.19
CA SER A 68 -21.66 -22.75 -16.97
C SER A 68 -22.14 -21.63 -16.03
N THR A 69 -22.74 -20.58 -16.59
CA THR A 69 -23.14 -19.36 -15.88
C THR A 69 -24.65 -19.12 -15.96
N VAL A 70 -25.24 -18.56 -14.89
CA VAL A 70 -26.62 -18.06 -14.88
C VAL A 70 -26.88 -16.96 -15.91
N MET A 71 -25.85 -16.37 -16.52
CA MET A 71 -26.02 -15.41 -17.62
C MET A 71 -26.69 -16.02 -18.87
N THR A 72 -26.76 -17.35 -18.98
CA THR A 72 -27.58 -18.04 -20.00
C THR A 72 -29.09 -17.94 -19.76
N TRP A 73 -29.49 -17.40 -18.60
CA TRP A 73 -30.87 -17.10 -18.23
C TRP A 73 -31.20 -15.61 -18.18
N ALA A 74 -30.21 -14.72 -18.31
CA ALA A 74 -30.34 -13.29 -17.98
C ALA A 74 -31.46 -12.53 -18.73
N MET A 75 -31.92 -13.01 -19.90
CA MET A 75 -33.00 -12.37 -20.68
C MET A 75 -34.34 -13.13 -20.58
N THR A 76 -34.41 -14.11 -19.67
CA THR A 76 -35.61 -14.92 -19.43
C THR A 76 -36.58 -14.10 -18.60
N LYS A 77 -37.83 -14.01 -19.06
CA LYS A 77 -38.89 -13.32 -18.31
C LYS A 77 -39.69 -14.35 -17.50
N PRO A 78 -40.15 -14.00 -16.29
CA PRO A 78 -41.06 -14.85 -15.55
C PRO A 78 -42.36 -15.07 -16.33
N PRO A 79 -43.07 -16.18 -16.10
CA PRO A 79 -44.33 -16.51 -16.77
C PRO A 79 -45.38 -15.41 -16.59
N ASN A 80 -45.46 -14.83 -15.38
CA ASN A 80 -46.31 -13.69 -15.06
C ASN A 80 -45.45 -12.43 -14.85
N PRO A 81 -45.61 -11.38 -15.68
CA PRO A 81 -44.81 -10.16 -15.58
C PRO A 81 -45.18 -9.25 -14.40
N ASP A 82 -46.37 -9.44 -13.82
CA ASP A 82 -46.89 -8.65 -12.69
C ASP A 82 -46.60 -9.29 -11.32
N GLU A 83 -46.13 -10.55 -11.30
CA GLU A 83 -45.77 -11.27 -10.08
C GLU A 83 -44.24 -11.35 -9.93
N THR A 84 -43.77 -11.34 -8.68
CA THR A 84 -42.34 -11.38 -8.33
C THR A 84 -41.77 -12.80 -8.37
N ASP A 85 -42.25 -13.60 -9.32
CA ASP A 85 -42.04 -15.04 -9.36
C ASP A 85 -40.61 -15.42 -9.73
N ALA A 86 -40.08 -16.42 -9.02
CA ALA A 86 -38.80 -17.02 -9.32
C ALA A 86 -38.90 -17.92 -10.55
N LEU A 87 -37.84 -17.97 -11.36
CA LEU A 87 -37.72 -18.92 -12.45
C LEU A 87 -37.34 -20.29 -11.90
N LEU A 88 -38.09 -21.32 -12.32
CA LEU A 88 -37.84 -22.69 -11.94
C LEU A 88 -36.78 -23.31 -12.85
N GLU A 89 -35.94 -24.16 -12.26
CA GLU A 89 -34.90 -24.91 -12.97
C GLU A 89 -35.47 -25.84 -14.07
N GLU A 90 -36.73 -26.27 -13.98
CA GLU A 90 -37.42 -27.04 -15.02
C GLU A 90 -37.65 -26.24 -16.32
N ASP A 91 -37.74 -24.91 -16.21
CA ASP A 91 -37.98 -24.01 -17.34
C ASP A 91 -36.74 -23.76 -18.20
N PHE A 92 -35.63 -24.48 -17.95
CA PHE A 92 -34.36 -24.26 -18.65
C PHE A 92 -34.50 -24.31 -20.16
N ARG A 93 -35.45 -25.08 -20.71
CA ARG A 93 -35.69 -25.14 -22.17
C ARG A 93 -36.21 -23.82 -22.77
N ARG A 94 -36.84 -22.97 -21.95
CA ARG A 94 -37.41 -21.67 -22.34
C ARG A 94 -36.46 -20.51 -22.04
N ARG A 95 -35.30 -20.78 -21.42
CA ARG A 95 -34.32 -19.76 -21.04
C ARG A 95 -33.83 -18.95 -22.24
N LYS A 96 -33.57 -17.67 -22.01
CA LYS A 96 -32.99 -16.75 -22.98
C LYS A 96 -31.67 -16.20 -22.44
N PRO A 97 -30.54 -16.43 -23.13
CA PRO A 97 -29.24 -15.94 -22.69
C PRO A 97 -29.10 -14.45 -22.96
N HIS A 98 -28.22 -13.80 -22.20
CA HIS A 98 -27.69 -12.50 -22.58
C HIS A 98 -27.00 -12.57 -23.96
N PRO A 99 -27.04 -11.52 -24.81
CA PRO A 99 -26.41 -11.53 -26.12
C PRO A 99 -24.93 -11.94 -26.13
N SER A 100 -24.16 -11.54 -25.12
CA SER A 100 -22.74 -11.89 -24.94
C SER A 100 -22.49 -13.34 -24.52
N PHE A 101 -23.52 -14.09 -24.10
CA PHE A 101 -23.42 -15.46 -23.57
C PHE A 101 -24.14 -16.49 -24.46
N LYS A 102 -24.35 -16.16 -25.76
CA LYS A 102 -24.94 -17.08 -26.74
C LYS A 102 -24.06 -18.31 -27.00
N SER A 103 -22.74 -18.14 -26.98
CA SER A 103 -21.76 -19.22 -27.13
C SER A 103 -21.86 -20.21 -25.96
N HIS A 104 -21.92 -19.72 -24.72
CA HIS A 104 -22.18 -20.53 -23.53
C HIS A 104 -23.46 -21.35 -23.64
N ASN A 105 -24.59 -20.72 -23.99
CA ASN A 105 -25.86 -21.44 -24.19
C ASN A 105 -25.75 -22.51 -25.30
N SER A 106 -25.02 -22.22 -26.38
CA SER A 106 -24.79 -23.19 -27.47
C SER A 106 -23.98 -24.40 -26.99
N LEU A 107 -22.93 -24.17 -26.20
CA LEU A 107 -22.14 -25.22 -25.55
C LEU A 107 -22.97 -26.03 -24.56
N GLU A 108 -23.80 -25.40 -23.71
CA GLU A 108 -24.71 -26.12 -22.80
C GLU A 108 -25.61 -27.09 -23.58
N ASN A 109 -26.21 -26.64 -24.69
CA ASN A 109 -27.06 -27.47 -25.52
C ASN A 109 -26.28 -28.58 -26.23
N LEU A 110 -25.02 -28.34 -26.59
CA LEU A 110 -24.12 -29.34 -27.17
C LEU A 110 -23.82 -30.46 -26.17
N VAL A 111 -23.47 -30.12 -24.92
CA VAL A 111 -23.24 -31.09 -23.83
C VAL A 111 -24.47 -31.98 -23.65
N LEU A 112 -25.65 -31.36 -23.55
CA LEU A 112 -26.91 -32.10 -23.38
C LEU A 112 -27.30 -32.96 -24.58
N LYS A 113 -26.84 -32.60 -25.80
CA LYS A 113 -27.11 -33.34 -27.03
C LYS A 113 -26.17 -34.53 -27.22
N LEU A 114 -24.86 -34.30 -27.13
CA LEU A 114 -23.83 -35.32 -27.37
C LEU A 114 -23.82 -36.40 -26.28
N ALA A 115 -24.24 -36.05 -25.07
CA ALA A 115 -24.40 -37.01 -23.99
C ALA A 115 -25.75 -37.75 -23.98
N LYS A 116 -26.59 -37.57 -25.00
CA LYS A 116 -27.95 -38.14 -25.03
C LYS A 116 -27.96 -39.48 -25.77
N GLY A 117 -27.88 -40.58 -25.03
CA GLY A 117 -28.11 -41.92 -25.59
C GLY A 117 -28.02 -43.03 -24.55
N LYS A 118 -28.96 -44.00 -24.56
CA LYS A 118 -28.98 -45.14 -23.62
C LYS A 118 -27.74 -46.05 -23.71
N LYS A 119 -26.95 -45.93 -24.78
CA LYS A 119 -25.71 -46.68 -25.04
C LYS A 119 -24.45 -45.79 -25.05
N SER A 120 -24.58 -44.50 -24.74
CA SER A 120 -23.44 -43.57 -24.72
C SER A 120 -22.52 -43.91 -23.56
N LYS A 121 -21.23 -44.11 -23.84
CA LYS A 121 -20.19 -44.20 -22.80
C LYS A 121 -19.79 -42.83 -22.27
N LEU A 122 -20.38 -41.74 -22.80
CA LEU A 122 -20.17 -40.37 -22.35
C LEU A 122 -21.46 -39.79 -21.75
N VAL A 123 -21.40 -39.32 -20.50
CA VAL A 123 -22.52 -38.65 -19.81
C VAL A 123 -22.14 -37.20 -19.56
N GLY A 124 -23.06 -36.28 -19.86
CA GLY A 124 -22.87 -34.85 -19.78
C GLY A 124 -23.81 -34.23 -18.77
N TYR A 125 -23.27 -33.36 -17.91
CA TYR A 125 -24.02 -32.51 -17.00
C TYR A 125 -23.68 -31.05 -17.27
N VAL A 126 -24.67 -30.18 -17.11
CA VAL A 126 -24.52 -28.74 -17.13
C VAL A 126 -24.91 -28.20 -15.77
N VAL A 127 -24.01 -27.44 -15.15
CA VAL A 127 -24.22 -26.75 -13.88
C VAL A 127 -24.20 -25.25 -14.17
N ALA A 128 -25.36 -24.60 -14.18
CA ALA A 128 -25.47 -23.15 -14.30
C ALA A 128 -25.18 -22.50 -12.93
N SER A 129 -23.94 -22.08 -12.74
CA SER A 129 -23.47 -21.45 -11.51
C SER A 129 -23.96 -20.00 -11.40
N GLY A 130 -24.40 -19.62 -10.20
CA GLY A 130 -24.47 -18.22 -9.78
C GLY A 130 -23.10 -17.54 -9.84
N LEU A 131 -23.08 -16.21 -9.64
CA LEU A 131 -21.83 -15.48 -9.52
C LEU A 131 -21.07 -16.01 -8.30
N GLN A 132 -19.82 -16.42 -8.54
CA GLN A 132 -19.04 -17.13 -7.55
C GLN A 132 -18.39 -16.14 -6.56
N TYR A 133 -18.42 -16.50 -5.28
CA TYR A 133 -17.70 -15.80 -4.21
C TYR A 133 -17.06 -16.82 -3.25
N GLY A 134 -16.28 -16.34 -2.29
CA GLY A 134 -15.44 -17.19 -1.43
C GLY A 134 -14.03 -17.40 -1.96
N LYS A 135 -13.10 -17.64 -1.04
CA LYS A 135 -11.67 -17.95 -1.29
C LYS A 135 -10.98 -17.05 -2.33
N GLY A 136 -10.69 -15.81 -1.95
CA GLY A 136 -9.81 -14.89 -2.67
C GLY A 136 -10.46 -14.10 -3.82
N GLU A 137 -11.75 -14.34 -4.05
CA GLU A 137 -12.80 -13.59 -4.73
C GLU A 137 -12.44 -12.77 -5.99
N ASP A 138 -13.03 -13.25 -7.09
CA ASP A 138 -12.93 -12.90 -8.50
C ASP A 138 -13.68 -11.59 -8.86
N LEU A 139 -14.93 -11.67 -9.33
CA LEU A 139 -15.74 -10.50 -9.68
C LEU A 139 -15.92 -9.51 -8.52
N PHE A 140 -15.98 -10.01 -7.29
CA PHE A 140 -16.15 -9.19 -6.08
C PHE A 140 -14.83 -8.62 -5.53
N HIS A 141 -13.68 -9.01 -6.10
CA HIS A 141 -12.34 -8.59 -5.67
C HIS A 141 -12.25 -7.09 -5.40
N TYR A 142 -12.76 -6.30 -6.34
CA TYR A 142 -12.66 -4.85 -6.32
C TYR A 142 -13.24 -4.28 -5.03
N PHE A 143 -14.41 -4.75 -4.62
CA PHE A 143 -15.11 -4.25 -3.42
C PHE A 143 -14.30 -4.54 -2.16
N PHE A 144 -13.75 -5.74 -2.01
CA PHE A 144 -12.91 -6.08 -0.86
C PHE A 144 -11.60 -5.29 -0.85
N LYS A 145 -10.97 -5.10 -2.02
CA LYS A 145 -9.71 -4.37 -2.15
C LYS A 145 -9.84 -2.89 -1.79
N VAL A 146 -10.81 -2.18 -2.37
CA VAL A 146 -10.98 -0.73 -2.09
C VAL A 146 -11.34 -0.48 -0.63
N SER A 147 -12.11 -1.40 -0.04
CA SER A 147 -12.51 -1.34 1.35
C SER A 147 -11.35 -1.61 2.30
N TRP A 148 -10.47 -2.55 1.95
CA TRP A 148 -9.23 -2.78 2.69
C TRP A 148 -8.28 -1.57 2.63
N LEU A 149 -8.12 -0.97 1.45
CA LEU A 149 -7.24 0.18 1.25
C LEU A 149 -7.81 1.48 1.83
N MET A 150 -9.09 1.51 2.23
CA MET A 150 -9.81 2.70 2.67
C MET A 150 -9.76 3.84 1.61
N GLN A 151 -9.51 3.47 0.35
CA GLN A 151 -9.44 4.38 -0.79
C GLN A 151 -10.85 4.53 -1.35
N PHE A 152 -11.62 5.41 -0.73
CA PHE A 152 -12.97 5.70 -1.19
C PHE A 152 -12.96 6.85 -2.19
N PRO A 153 -13.28 6.52 -3.44
CA PRO A 153 -14.34 7.22 -4.11
C PRO A 153 -15.51 6.23 -4.31
N LYS A 154 -16.67 6.58 -3.75
CA LYS A 154 -18.02 6.11 -4.11
C LYS A 154 -18.10 4.66 -4.64
N VAL A 155 -18.45 3.70 -3.77
CA VAL A 155 -18.78 2.33 -4.20
C VAL A 155 -19.84 2.40 -5.31
N PRO A 156 -19.55 1.88 -6.52
CA PRO A 156 -20.47 1.99 -7.65
C PRO A 156 -21.69 1.11 -7.40
N ILE A 157 -22.87 1.72 -7.41
CA ILE A 157 -24.14 1.00 -7.42
C ILE A 157 -24.54 0.79 -8.88
N PHE A 158 -24.76 -0.48 -9.25
CA PHE A 158 -25.22 -0.83 -10.60
C PHE A 158 -26.74 -0.78 -10.65
N GLY A 159 -27.30 0.01 -11.59
CA GLY A 159 -28.74 0.19 -11.74
C GLY A 159 -29.38 0.99 -10.59
N GLN A 160 -30.59 0.58 -10.18
CA GLN A 160 -31.30 1.18 -9.03
C GLN A 160 -30.85 0.57 -7.69
N GLY A 161 -29.88 -0.35 -7.72
CA GLY A 161 -29.47 -1.14 -6.57
C GLY A 161 -30.53 -2.13 -6.11
N THR A 162 -31.65 -2.31 -6.85
CA THR A 162 -32.77 -3.18 -6.47
C THR A 162 -32.75 -4.59 -7.05
N ASN A 163 -31.66 -4.93 -7.74
CA ASN A 163 -31.54 -6.14 -8.50
C ASN A 163 -31.20 -7.36 -7.63
N TYR A 164 -31.73 -8.52 -8.01
CA TYR A 164 -31.37 -9.80 -7.43
C TYR A 164 -30.25 -10.44 -8.24
N ILE A 165 -29.11 -10.66 -7.59
CA ILE A 165 -27.93 -11.29 -8.18
C ILE A 165 -27.82 -12.71 -7.62
N PRO A 166 -28.02 -13.77 -8.43
CA PRO A 166 -27.79 -15.14 -7.96
C PRO A 166 -26.31 -15.36 -7.69
N THR A 167 -25.98 -15.82 -6.49
CA THR A 167 -24.60 -16.08 -6.06
C THR A 167 -24.42 -17.51 -5.58
N ILE A 168 -23.18 -18.00 -5.51
CA ILE A 168 -22.84 -19.25 -4.85
C ILE A 168 -21.41 -19.21 -4.32
N HIS A 169 -21.19 -19.75 -3.12
CA HIS A 169 -19.86 -19.89 -2.57
C HIS A 169 -19.06 -20.99 -3.30
N VAL A 170 -17.78 -20.77 -3.59
CA VAL A 170 -16.95 -21.73 -4.36
C VAL A 170 -16.85 -23.11 -3.70
N SER A 171 -16.82 -23.19 -2.36
CA SER A 171 -16.84 -24.48 -1.66
C SER A 171 -18.18 -25.22 -1.85
N ASP A 172 -19.28 -24.48 -1.90
CA ASP A 172 -20.62 -25.05 -2.06
C ASP A 172 -20.83 -25.51 -3.50
N LEU A 173 -20.35 -24.75 -4.49
CA LEU A 173 -20.27 -25.18 -5.88
C LEU A 173 -19.42 -26.46 -6.04
N GLY A 174 -18.29 -26.54 -5.33
CA GLY A 174 -17.47 -27.75 -5.26
C GLY A 174 -18.25 -28.95 -4.70
N GLY A 175 -19.04 -28.73 -3.64
CA GLY A 175 -19.93 -29.74 -3.05
C GLY A 175 -21.00 -30.22 -4.04
N VAL A 176 -21.60 -29.31 -4.81
CA VAL A 176 -22.56 -29.64 -5.89
C VAL A 176 -21.91 -30.54 -6.94
N ILE A 177 -20.71 -30.20 -7.41
CA ILE A 177 -19.97 -31.00 -8.40
C ILE A 177 -19.65 -32.39 -7.83
N GLN A 178 -19.20 -32.47 -6.58
CA GLN A 178 -18.93 -33.74 -5.91
C GLN A 178 -20.17 -34.64 -5.85
N ASN A 179 -21.32 -34.07 -5.48
CA ASN A 179 -22.60 -34.79 -5.44
C ASN A 179 -23.04 -35.29 -6.83
N ILE A 180 -22.79 -34.53 -7.89
CA ILE A 180 -23.06 -34.98 -9.26
C ILE A 180 -22.20 -36.19 -9.63
N ILE A 181 -20.92 -36.17 -9.27
CA ILE A 181 -19.97 -37.26 -9.54
C ILE A 181 -20.41 -38.54 -8.81
N GLU A 182 -20.82 -38.42 -7.56
CA GLU A 182 -21.17 -39.54 -6.68
C GLU A 182 -22.56 -40.13 -7.01
N PHE A 183 -23.59 -39.29 -7.05
CA PHE A 183 -24.99 -39.74 -7.15
C PHE A 183 -25.52 -39.82 -8.58
N LYS A 184 -24.86 -39.16 -9.54
CA LYS A 184 -25.23 -39.14 -10.96
C LYS A 184 -26.74 -38.90 -11.17
N PRO A 185 -27.26 -37.73 -10.78
CA PRO A 185 -28.70 -37.47 -10.78
C PRO A 185 -29.32 -37.61 -12.18
N ARG A 186 -30.62 -37.91 -12.21
CA ARG A 186 -31.40 -38.00 -13.45
C ARG A 186 -31.42 -36.67 -14.23
N PRO A 187 -31.76 -35.52 -13.61
CA PRO A 187 -31.66 -34.24 -14.30
C PRO A 187 -30.21 -33.94 -14.68
N LYS A 188 -30.00 -33.56 -15.95
CA LYS A 188 -28.68 -33.27 -16.51
C LYS A 188 -28.34 -31.78 -16.54
N TYR A 189 -29.34 -30.93 -16.29
CA TYR A 189 -29.19 -29.50 -16.15
C TYR A 189 -29.48 -29.15 -14.69
N ILE A 190 -28.53 -28.52 -14.02
CA ILE A 190 -28.58 -28.18 -12.61
C ILE A 190 -28.22 -26.69 -12.48
N VAL A 191 -28.92 -25.94 -11.65
CA VAL A 191 -28.68 -24.54 -11.31
C VAL A 191 -28.10 -24.52 -9.91
N ALA A 192 -26.93 -23.93 -9.75
CA ALA A 192 -26.19 -23.88 -8.50
C ALA A 192 -26.15 -22.44 -7.98
N VAL A 193 -27.10 -22.12 -7.09
CA VAL A 193 -27.20 -20.82 -6.40
C VAL A 193 -27.51 -21.06 -4.93
N ASP A 194 -27.03 -20.16 -4.07
CA ASP A 194 -27.35 -20.14 -2.64
C ASP A 194 -28.79 -19.64 -2.39
N ASN A 195 -29.25 -19.74 -1.13
CA ASN A 195 -30.57 -19.28 -0.71
C ASN A 195 -30.56 -17.79 -0.35
N SER A 196 -29.63 -17.00 -0.89
CA SER A 196 -29.59 -15.56 -0.62
C SER A 196 -30.89 -14.93 -1.11
N LYS A 197 -31.77 -14.53 -0.19
CA LYS A 197 -32.99 -13.81 -0.55
C LYS A 197 -32.66 -12.32 -0.63
N ILE A 198 -31.81 -11.92 -1.57
CA ILE A 198 -31.45 -10.51 -1.79
C ILE A 198 -32.64 -9.80 -2.47
N SER A 199 -33.72 -9.62 -1.72
CA SER A 199 -34.74 -8.61 -2.01
C SER A 199 -34.21 -7.29 -1.51
N VAL A 200 -33.81 -6.41 -2.42
CA VAL A 200 -33.45 -5.03 -2.07
C VAL A 200 -34.71 -4.18 -1.76
N ASN A 201 -35.89 -4.81 -1.73
CA ASN A 201 -37.07 -4.26 -1.09
C ASN A 201 -37.27 -4.98 0.25
N MET A 202 -36.45 -4.61 1.23
CA MET A 202 -36.77 -4.60 2.66
C MET A 202 -35.60 -3.87 3.34
N ASP A 203 -35.87 -2.63 3.74
CA ASP A 203 -34.94 -1.61 4.23
C ASP A 203 -33.71 -1.35 3.34
N GLN A 204 -33.56 -0.08 2.92
CA GLN A 204 -32.29 0.47 2.44
C GLN A 204 -31.10 0.12 3.36
N ARG A 205 -31.36 -0.25 4.62
CA ARG A 205 -30.39 -0.79 5.57
C ARG A 205 -29.60 -1.99 5.06
N ASN A 206 -30.11 -2.91 4.23
CA ASN A 206 -29.36 -4.14 3.90
C ASN A 206 -28.37 -3.99 2.74
N HIS A 207 -28.70 -3.18 1.72
CA HIS A 207 -27.70 -2.76 0.72
C HIS A 207 -26.69 -1.80 1.37
N LEU A 208 -27.20 -0.93 2.24
CA LEU A 208 -26.35 -0.13 3.12
C LEU A 208 -25.53 -1.05 4.03
N LEU A 209 -26.03 -2.20 4.51
CA LEU A 209 -25.32 -3.14 5.38
C LEU A 209 -24.22 -3.85 4.60
N PHE A 210 -24.46 -4.35 3.39
CA PHE A 210 -23.40 -4.94 2.56
C PHE A 210 -22.25 -3.96 2.32
N VAL A 211 -22.56 -2.71 1.99
CA VAL A 211 -21.55 -1.66 1.82
C VAL A 211 -21.01 -1.19 3.18
N TRP A 212 -21.80 -1.06 4.24
CA TRP A 212 -21.43 -0.53 5.56
C TRP A 212 -20.64 -1.52 6.41
N LEU A 213 -20.98 -2.82 6.36
CA LEU A 213 -20.25 -3.91 6.98
C LEU A 213 -18.81 -3.96 6.41
N ILE A 214 -18.70 -3.74 5.09
CA ILE A 214 -17.42 -3.70 4.38
C ILE A 214 -16.70 -2.32 4.54
N VAL A 215 -17.39 -1.18 4.51
CA VAL A 215 -16.80 0.18 4.26
C VAL A 215 -17.03 1.21 5.40
N ASN A 216 -18.04 1.05 6.25
CA ASN A 216 -18.42 1.95 7.37
C ASN A 216 -18.52 3.47 7.11
N ILE A 217 -18.44 3.96 5.88
CA ILE A 217 -18.61 5.38 5.54
C ILE A 217 -19.43 5.46 4.26
N CYS A 218 -20.68 5.91 4.32
CA CYS A 218 -21.49 6.17 3.14
C CYS A 218 -21.82 7.66 3.03
N ALA A 219 -21.34 8.29 1.96
CA ALA A 219 -21.99 9.45 1.37
C ALA A 219 -22.69 9.01 0.07
N PHE A 220 -24.01 9.20 0.03
CA PHE A 220 -24.93 8.73 -1.01
C PHE A 220 -24.82 9.57 -2.29
N PHE A 221 -24.73 8.94 -3.46
CA PHE A 221 -25.08 9.60 -4.72
C PHE A 221 -25.81 8.62 -5.65
N PRO A 222 -27.07 8.90 -6.04
CA PRO A 222 -27.64 8.27 -7.21
C PRO A 222 -26.94 8.85 -8.44
N CYS A 223 -26.96 8.15 -9.58
CA CYS A 223 -27.19 8.73 -10.92
C CYS A 223 -26.44 8.04 -12.07
N CYS A 224 -27.11 8.10 -13.23
CA CYS A 224 -26.85 7.64 -14.57
C CYS A 224 -25.61 8.22 -15.29
N SER A 225 -24.59 8.74 -14.59
CA SER A 225 -23.43 9.41 -15.23
C SER A 225 -22.06 8.80 -14.92
N ILE A 226 -22.00 7.59 -14.36
CA ILE A 226 -20.75 6.91 -13.93
C ILE A 226 -20.30 5.79 -14.87
N LEU A 227 -21.03 5.49 -15.96
CA LEU A 227 -20.65 4.42 -16.90
C LEU A 227 -19.19 4.56 -17.38
N HIS A 228 -18.71 5.80 -17.57
CA HIS A 228 -17.33 6.08 -18.00
C HIS A 228 -16.25 5.83 -16.93
N MET A 229 -16.59 5.90 -15.64
CA MET A 229 -15.66 5.55 -14.55
C MET A 229 -15.71 4.05 -14.25
N CYS A 230 -16.89 3.43 -14.22
CA CYS A 230 -17.03 1.99 -14.03
C CYS A 230 -16.32 1.19 -15.13
N LEU A 231 -16.32 1.65 -16.38
CA LEU A 231 -15.59 1.01 -17.49
C LEU A 231 -14.06 1.10 -17.39
N LYS A 232 -13.51 1.97 -16.52
CA LYS A 232 -12.07 1.96 -16.21
C LYS A 232 -11.70 0.91 -15.15
N ILE A 233 -12.69 0.45 -14.38
CA ILE A 233 -12.51 -0.41 -13.21
C ILE A 233 -12.94 -1.85 -13.53
N PHE A 234 -14.09 -1.99 -14.18
CA PHE A 234 -14.71 -3.25 -14.54
C PHE A 234 -14.77 -3.40 -16.06
N THR A 235 -14.64 -4.64 -16.54
CA THR A 235 -14.90 -4.96 -17.94
C THR A 235 -16.39 -4.85 -18.26
N GLN A 236 -16.73 -4.66 -19.54
CA GLN A 236 -18.13 -4.57 -19.96
C GLN A 236 -18.94 -5.80 -19.51
N LEU A 237 -18.31 -6.98 -19.53
CA LEU A 237 -18.93 -8.25 -19.12
C LEU A 237 -19.25 -8.28 -17.62
N GLU A 238 -18.29 -7.89 -16.77
CA GLU A 238 -18.45 -7.82 -15.32
C GLU A 238 -19.59 -6.88 -14.93
N VAL A 239 -19.69 -5.72 -15.59
CA VAL A 239 -20.80 -4.78 -15.39
C VAL A 239 -22.15 -5.45 -15.71
N MET A 240 -22.23 -6.25 -16.77
CA MET A 240 -23.47 -6.98 -17.11
C MET A 240 -23.81 -8.04 -16.07
N CYS A 241 -22.83 -8.79 -15.57
CA CYS A 241 -23.02 -9.76 -14.50
C CYS A 241 -23.53 -9.09 -13.21
N LEU A 242 -22.93 -7.97 -12.80
CA LEU A 242 -23.32 -7.22 -11.61
C LEU A 242 -24.68 -6.50 -11.76
N SER A 243 -25.13 -6.29 -13.00
CA SER A 243 -26.42 -5.65 -13.30
C SER A 243 -27.56 -6.66 -13.49
N ILE A 244 -27.31 -7.96 -13.35
CA ILE A 244 -28.34 -8.98 -13.53
C ILE A 244 -29.44 -8.83 -12.47
N ASN A 245 -30.69 -9.03 -12.87
CA ASN A 245 -31.83 -9.12 -11.98
C ASN A 245 -32.59 -10.42 -12.28
N LEU A 246 -32.19 -11.50 -11.63
CA LEU A 246 -32.62 -12.85 -11.98
C LEU A 246 -32.94 -13.64 -10.72
N ARG A 247 -34.20 -13.98 -10.47
CA ARG A 247 -34.59 -14.84 -9.35
C ARG A 247 -34.66 -16.28 -9.83
N LEU A 248 -33.85 -17.16 -9.25
CA LEU A 248 -33.82 -18.58 -9.57
C LEU A 248 -34.18 -19.37 -8.32
N GLU A 249 -34.98 -20.42 -8.50
CA GLU A 249 -35.29 -21.36 -7.43
C GLU A 249 -34.70 -22.74 -7.75
N THR A 250 -33.91 -23.25 -6.81
CA THR A 250 -33.20 -24.53 -6.90
C THR A 250 -33.92 -25.57 -6.05
N PHE A 251 -34.48 -26.59 -6.69
CA PHE A 251 -35.09 -27.72 -5.98
C PHE A 251 -34.21 -28.97 -6.07
N ILE A 252 -33.46 -29.15 -7.18
CA ILE A 252 -32.61 -30.35 -7.34
C ILE A 252 -31.57 -30.43 -6.22
N ILE A 253 -30.91 -29.31 -5.93
CA ILE A 253 -29.87 -29.26 -4.90
C ILE A 253 -30.45 -29.52 -3.51
N LYS A 254 -31.62 -28.95 -3.21
CA LYS A 254 -32.25 -29.05 -1.88
C LYS A 254 -32.81 -30.44 -1.61
N ASP A 255 -33.40 -31.06 -2.63
CA ASP A 255 -34.14 -32.31 -2.46
C ASP A 255 -33.28 -33.56 -2.67
N PHE A 256 -32.22 -33.46 -3.48
CA PHE A 256 -31.44 -34.64 -3.89
C PHE A 256 -30.00 -34.68 -3.39
N PHE A 257 -29.41 -33.56 -2.95
CA PHE A 257 -28.01 -33.52 -2.52
C PHE A 257 -27.89 -33.37 -1.01
N ASP A 258 -26.94 -34.11 -0.43
CA ASP A 258 -26.55 -33.97 0.97
C ASP A 258 -25.35 -33.02 1.05
N LEU A 259 -25.63 -31.72 0.95
CA LEU A 259 -24.61 -30.68 0.99
C LEU A 259 -24.36 -30.19 2.41
N ARG A 260 -23.08 -30.16 2.79
CA ARG A 260 -22.61 -29.36 3.93
C ARG A 260 -22.36 -27.95 3.46
N TRP A 261 -23.39 -27.11 3.55
CA TRP A 261 -23.30 -25.71 3.13
C TRP A 261 -22.30 -24.92 3.97
N THR A 262 -21.49 -24.13 3.28
CA THR A 262 -20.60 -23.11 3.84
C THR A 262 -21.34 -21.79 3.96
N SER A 263 -22.17 -21.44 2.96
CA SER A 263 -22.89 -20.17 2.92
C SER A 263 -24.30 -20.32 2.32
N GLU A 264 -25.13 -21.20 2.91
CA GLU A 264 -26.51 -21.43 2.42
C GLU A 264 -27.32 -20.14 2.39
N ALA A 265 -27.24 -19.33 3.46
CA ALA A 265 -27.96 -18.06 3.58
C ALA A 265 -27.38 -16.94 2.69
N GLY A 266 -26.26 -17.18 2.01
CA GLY A 266 -25.64 -16.26 1.07
C GLY A 266 -24.51 -15.41 1.64
N MET A 267 -23.95 -14.57 0.77
CA MET A 267 -22.77 -13.75 1.06
C MET A 267 -22.96 -12.75 2.21
N ILE A 268 -24.15 -12.14 2.35
CA ILE A 268 -24.38 -11.08 3.36
C ILE A 268 -24.34 -11.65 4.78
N GLU A 269 -25.08 -12.73 5.02
CA GLU A 269 -25.17 -13.37 6.34
C GLU A 269 -23.84 -14.01 6.76
N ASN A 270 -23.00 -14.40 5.79
CA ASN A 270 -21.71 -15.06 6.03
C ASN A 270 -20.50 -14.14 5.84
N MET A 271 -20.71 -12.81 5.75
CA MET A 271 -19.67 -11.85 5.36
C MET A 271 -18.45 -11.88 6.28
N GLU A 272 -18.60 -12.08 7.58
CA GLU A 272 -17.46 -12.15 8.51
C GLU A 272 -16.52 -13.32 8.18
N SER A 273 -17.09 -14.50 7.93
CA SER A 273 -16.33 -15.69 7.51
C SER A 273 -15.65 -15.44 6.16
N ILE A 274 -16.39 -14.88 5.21
CA ILE A 274 -15.90 -14.60 3.85
C ILE A 274 -14.74 -13.59 3.88
N VAL A 275 -14.86 -12.53 4.68
CA VAL A 275 -13.78 -11.56 4.88
C VAL A 275 -12.55 -12.25 5.45
N GLN A 276 -12.71 -13.18 6.40
CA GLN A 276 -11.59 -13.91 6.96
C GLN A 276 -10.95 -14.84 5.92
N GLU A 277 -11.75 -15.61 5.19
CA GLU A 277 -11.27 -16.44 4.08
C GLU A 277 -10.52 -15.63 3.02
N TYR A 278 -11.03 -14.43 2.71
CA TYR A 278 -10.42 -13.51 1.77
C TYR A 278 -9.07 -13.00 2.27
N LYS A 279 -8.97 -12.63 3.55
CA LYS A 279 -7.72 -12.23 4.20
C LYS A 279 -6.71 -13.38 4.18
N ASP A 280 -7.12 -14.59 4.55
CA ASP A 280 -6.24 -15.75 4.63
C ASP A 280 -5.75 -16.18 3.24
N THR A 281 -6.64 -16.21 2.25
CA THR A 281 -6.30 -16.58 0.86
C THR A 281 -5.28 -15.62 0.26
N ARG A 282 -5.39 -14.32 0.54
CA ARG A 282 -4.50 -13.28 0.00
C ARG A 282 -3.36 -12.90 0.97
N GLN A 283 -3.26 -13.58 2.10
CA GLN A 283 -2.26 -13.29 3.16
C GLN A 283 -2.29 -11.83 3.63
N LEU A 284 -3.50 -11.25 3.74
CA LEU A 284 -3.73 -9.89 4.21
C LEU A 284 -3.87 -9.91 5.74
N LEU A 285 -2.74 -9.75 6.43
CA LEU A 285 -2.68 -9.81 7.88
C LEU A 285 -2.14 -8.49 8.45
N PRO A 286 -2.75 -7.97 9.52
CA PRO A 286 -2.27 -6.74 10.16
C PRO A 286 -0.88 -6.97 10.76
N ILE A 287 0.05 -6.06 10.49
CA ILE A 287 1.38 -6.08 11.11
C ILE A 287 1.43 -5.00 12.19
N ARG A 288 1.66 -5.40 13.45
CA ARG A 288 1.68 -4.48 14.61
C ARG A 288 3.09 -4.39 15.17
N ILE A 289 3.72 -3.22 15.04
CA ILE A 289 5.12 -2.98 15.44
C ILE A 289 5.15 -1.92 16.54
N LEU A 290 5.96 -2.14 17.56
CA LEU A 290 6.29 -1.15 18.58
C LEU A 290 7.79 -0.81 18.51
N LEU A 291 8.10 0.49 18.40
CA LEU A 291 9.47 0.99 18.46
C LEU A 291 9.73 1.69 19.79
N ILE A 292 10.70 1.18 20.55
CA ILE A 292 11.14 1.74 21.83
C ILE A 292 12.61 2.16 21.73
N GLY A 293 13.05 3.10 22.58
CA GLY A 293 14.42 3.62 22.54
C GLY A 293 14.55 5.06 23.03
N PRO A 294 15.77 5.58 23.20
CA PRO A 294 16.01 6.93 23.72
C PRO A 294 15.53 8.03 22.75
N PRO A 295 15.30 9.27 23.23
CA PRO A 295 15.00 10.40 22.34
C PRO A 295 16.14 10.63 21.34
N ALA A 296 15.82 11.18 20.16
CA ALA A 296 16.75 11.46 19.05
C ALA A 296 17.44 10.26 18.37
N VAL A 297 17.20 9.01 18.80
CA VAL A 297 17.80 7.80 18.16
C VAL A 297 17.34 7.57 16.71
N GLY A 298 16.20 8.14 16.32
CA GLY A 298 15.64 8.02 14.97
C GLY A 298 14.41 7.11 14.83
N LYS A 299 13.73 6.78 15.95
CA LYS A 299 12.47 6.00 15.96
C LYS A 299 11.46 6.52 14.95
N THR A 300 11.14 7.80 14.98
CA THR A 300 10.17 8.42 14.08
C THR A 300 10.55 8.29 12.61
N THR A 301 11.82 8.50 12.27
CA THR A 301 12.31 8.32 10.89
C THR A 301 12.23 6.86 10.44
N LEU A 302 12.48 5.92 11.36
CA LEU A 302 12.36 4.50 11.08
C LEU A 302 10.89 4.08 10.96
N ALA A 303 10.01 4.56 11.84
CA ALA A 303 8.57 4.34 11.79
C ALA A 303 7.99 4.81 10.45
N GLU A 304 8.33 6.03 10.00
CA GLU A 304 7.89 6.54 8.69
C GLU A 304 8.35 5.64 7.53
N LYS A 305 9.57 5.11 7.59
CA LYS A 305 10.11 4.19 6.57
C LYS A 305 9.38 2.84 6.60
N LEU A 306 9.09 2.31 7.79
CA LEU A 306 8.35 1.06 7.97
C LEU A 306 6.91 1.20 7.50
N CYS A 307 6.21 2.27 7.89
CA CYS A 307 4.86 2.56 7.45
C CYS A 307 4.77 2.67 5.93
N ARG A 308 5.76 3.28 5.26
CA ARG A 308 5.80 3.33 3.78
C ARG A 308 6.06 1.96 3.14
N HIS A 309 6.93 1.15 3.76
CA HIS A 309 7.30 -0.15 3.20
C HIS A 309 6.20 -1.20 3.36
N TYR A 310 5.55 -1.23 4.52
CA TYR A 310 4.51 -2.19 4.89
C TYR A 310 3.08 -1.67 4.67
N GLN A 311 2.92 -0.38 4.31
CA GLN A 311 1.63 0.31 4.24
C GLN A 311 0.84 0.20 5.55
N LEU A 312 1.48 0.65 6.64
CA LEU A 312 0.92 0.65 7.99
C LEU A 312 0.58 2.07 8.46
N HIS A 313 -0.25 2.15 9.49
CA HIS A 313 -0.55 3.43 10.15
C HIS A 313 0.55 3.82 11.14
N HIS A 314 1.11 5.02 10.96
CA HIS A 314 2.02 5.60 11.95
C HIS A 314 1.20 6.16 13.11
N ILE A 315 1.42 5.63 14.31
CA ILE A 315 0.72 6.07 15.51
C ILE A 315 1.70 6.78 16.43
N LYS A 316 1.55 8.11 16.53
CA LYS A 316 2.23 8.95 17.51
C LYS A 316 1.23 9.50 18.50
N LEU A 317 1.56 9.43 19.79
CA LEU A 317 0.66 9.85 20.86
C LEU A 317 0.10 11.27 20.68
N LYS A 318 0.97 12.24 20.36
CA LYS A 318 0.57 13.65 20.15
C LYS A 318 -0.44 13.78 19.00
N GLU A 319 -0.16 13.13 17.87
CA GLU A 319 -1.01 13.18 16.68
C GLU A 319 -2.38 12.52 16.94
N VAL A 320 -2.43 11.41 17.69
CA VAL A 320 -3.70 10.75 18.04
C VAL A 320 -4.57 11.63 18.94
N VAL A 321 -3.97 12.28 19.94
CA VAL A 321 -4.69 13.19 20.84
C VAL A 321 -5.21 14.41 20.07
N GLU A 322 -4.39 15.02 19.22
CA GLU A 322 -4.79 16.14 18.36
C GLU A 322 -5.91 15.74 17.39
N GLU A 323 -5.80 14.58 16.73
CA GLU A 323 -6.83 14.03 15.83
C GLU A 323 -8.16 13.84 16.57
N LYS A 324 -8.12 13.27 17.79
CA LYS A 324 -9.32 13.07 18.62
C LYS A 324 -9.98 14.40 19.00
N ILE A 325 -9.19 15.40 19.41
CA ILE A 325 -9.70 16.74 19.73
C ILE A 325 -10.39 17.37 18.51
N THR A 326 -9.73 17.34 17.35
CA THR A 326 -10.30 17.88 16.10
C THR A 326 -11.59 17.16 15.70
N GLN A 327 -11.66 15.83 15.84
CA GLN A 327 -12.89 15.08 15.57
C GLN A 327 -14.05 15.50 16.49
N LEU A 328 -13.79 15.68 17.78
CA LEU A 328 -14.80 16.14 18.74
C LEU A 328 -15.26 17.59 18.46
N GLU A 329 -14.35 18.46 18.01
CA GLU A 329 -14.67 19.83 17.59
C GLU A 329 -15.55 19.88 16.33
N ILE A 330 -15.27 19.04 15.34
CA ILE A 330 -16.07 18.94 14.10
C ILE A 330 -17.49 18.49 14.42
N VAL A 331 -17.64 17.47 15.27
CA VAL A 331 -18.95 17.01 15.71
C VAL A 331 -19.67 18.16 16.39
N ASN A 332 -19.04 18.85 17.34
CA ASN A 332 -19.65 19.98 18.05
C ASN A 332 -20.04 21.18 17.16
N GLY A 333 -19.33 21.39 16.04
CA GLY A 333 -19.61 22.46 15.07
C GLY A 333 -20.66 22.10 14.01
N SER A 334 -21.16 20.86 13.99
CA SER A 334 -22.09 20.37 12.97
C SER A 334 -23.56 20.68 13.29
N ASN A 335 -24.39 20.94 12.27
CA ASN A 335 -25.82 21.24 12.45
C ASN A 335 -26.61 20.03 13.03
N PRO A 336 -27.58 20.27 13.94
CA PRO A 336 -28.36 19.21 14.61
C PRO A 336 -29.29 18.41 13.68
N GLU A 337 -29.45 18.82 12.42
CA GLU A 337 -30.24 18.07 11.42
C GLU A 337 -29.51 16.83 10.86
N ASN A 338 -28.18 16.74 11.01
CA ASN A 338 -27.36 15.65 10.44
C ASN A 338 -26.79 14.67 11.49
N ILE A 339 -26.81 15.02 12.77
CA ILE A 339 -26.20 14.22 13.85
C ILE A 339 -27.18 14.16 15.03
N HIS A 340 -27.37 12.96 15.60
CA HIS A 340 -28.21 12.77 16.78
C HIS A 340 -27.75 13.64 17.96
N GLN A 341 -28.67 14.34 18.62
CA GLN A 341 -28.43 15.23 19.76
C GLN A 341 -27.64 14.56 20.91
N GLU A 342 -27.79 13.25 21.09
CA GLU A 342 -27.07 12.44 22.07
C GLU A 342 -25.57 12.33 21.76
N VAL A 343 -25.19 12.23 20.47
CA VAL A 343 -23.78 12.16 20.03
C VAL A 343 -23.08 13.49 20.26
N MET A 344 -23.80 14.59 20.01
CA MET A 344 -23.30 15.96 20.25
C MET A 344 -23.02 16.20 21.73
N THR A 345 -23.96 15.83 22.60
CA THR A 345 -23.79 16.01 24.06
C THR A 345 -22.69 15.12 24.64
N ALA A 346 -22.55 13.90 24.14
CA ALA A 346 -21.44 13.02 24.50
C ALA A 346 -20.08 13.60 24.07
N ALA A 347 -19.97 14.11 22.83
CA ALA A 347 -18.76 14.72 22.31
C ALA A 347 -18.36 15.98 23.10
N GLN A 348 -19.32 16.84 23.46
CA GLN A 348 -19.09 18.01 24.32
C GLN A 348 -18.56 17.61 25.71
N LYS A 349 -19.14 16.57 26.32
CA LYS A 349 -18.71 16.07 27.63
C LYS A 349 -17.28 15.51 27.58
N GLN A 350 -16.95 14.72 26.56
CA GLN A 350 -15.59 14.18 26.40
C GLN A 350 -14.56 15.29 26.14
N LEU A 351 -14.87 16.25 25.27
CA LEU A 351 -13.98 17.39 25.01
C LEU A 351 -13.75 18.22 26.29
N GLY A 352 -14.80 18.44 27.08
CA GLY A 352 -14.70 19.11 28.37
C GLY A 352 -13.83 18.36 29.38
N ASN A 353 -13.87 17.03 29.40
CA ASN A 353 -13.01 16.22 30.26
C ASN A 353 -11.53 16.27 29.83
N ILE A 354 -11.27 16.20 28.52
CA ILE A 354 -9.92 16.34 27.94
C ILE A 354 -9.32 17.70 28.30
N ASN A 355 -10.06 18.79 28.07
CA ASN A 355 -9.58 20.15 28.35
C ASN A 355 -9.30 20.36 29.84
N LYS A 356 -10.20 19.90 30.73
CA LYS A 356 -9.97 19.97 32.19
C LYS A 356 -8.74 19.18 32.62
N SER A 357 -8.51 18.01 32.04
CA SER A 357 -7.34 17.20 32.35
C SER A 357 -6.05 17.88 31.88
N MET A 358 -6.07 18.47 30.68
CA MET A 358 -4.93 19.22 30.13
C MET A 358 -4.62 20.46 30.98
N GLU A 359 -5.63 21.19 31.43
CA GLU A 359 -5.47 22.35 32.33
C GLU A 359 -4.87 21.94 33.68
N ALA A 360 -5.34 20.84 34.28
CA ALA A 360 -4.87 20.36 35.58
C ALA A 360 -3.42 19.85 35.57
N ASN A 361 -2.96 19.34 34.43
CA ASN A 361 -1.68 18.61 34.32
C ASN A 361 -0.64 19.34 33.44
N GLN A 362 -0.69 20.68 33.38
CA GLN A 362 0.27 21.50 32.63
C GLN A 362 0.37 21.11 31.13
N GLY A 363 -0.77 20.82 30.50
CA GLY A 363 -0.85 20.45 29.10
C GLY A 363 -0.59 18.96 28.81
N ARG A 364 -0.68 18.07 29.81
CA ARG A 364 -0.63 16.61 29.62
C ARG A 364 -1.97 15.97 29.95
N LEU A 365 -2.35 14.93 29.22
CA LEU A 365 -3.53 14.14 29.56
C LEU A 365 -3.22 13.24 30.76
N ALA A 366 -4.23 13.01 31.60
CA ALA A 366 -4.17 11.96 32.60
C ALA A 366 -4.13 10.58 31.92
N ASP A 367 -3.40 9.64 32.52
CA ASP A 367 -3.10 8.33 31.92
C ASP A 367 -4.38 7.56 31.53
N HIS A 368 -5.43 7.56 32.36
CA HIS A 368 -6.70 6.89 32.04
C HIS A 368 -7.37 7.41 30.75
N LEU A 369 -7.46 8.73 30.56
CA LEU A 369 -8.00 9.32 29.32
C LEU A 369 -7.10 9.01 28.11
N LEU A 370 -5.79 8.99 28.34
CA LEU A 370 -4.82 8.65 27.30
C LEU A 370 -5.01 7.22 26.81
N PHE A 371 -5.25 6.27 27.72
CA PHE A 371 -5.52 4.87 27.38
C PHE A 371 -6.82 4.71 26.63
N GLU A 372 -7.90 5.38 27.05
CA GLU A 372 -9.18 5.34 26.32
C GLU A 372 -9.00 5.80 24.86
N ILE A 373 -8.32 6.92 24.65
CA ILE A 373 -8.05 7.47 23.30
C ILE A 373 -7.16 6.53 22.49
N MET A 374 -6.11 5.96 23.10
CA MET A 374 -5.22 5.02 22.44
C MET A 374 -5.91 3.72 22.10
N GLU A 375 -6.70 3.15 23.02
CA GLU A 375 -7.45 1.93 22.81
C GLU A 375 -8.48 2.12 21.70
N GLU A 376 -9.20 3.25 21.66
CA GLU A 376 -10.10 3.59 20.57
C GLU A 376 -9.36 3.65 19.23
N ARG A 377 -8.18 4.29 19.19
CA ARG A 377 -7.36 4.38 17.97
C ARG A 377 -6.86 3.01 17.52
N LEU A 378 -6.34 2.19 18.42
CA LEU A 378 -5.85 0.85 18.10
C LEU A 378 -6.99 -0.08 17.67
N ASN A 379 -8.19 0.11 18.22
CA ASN A 379 -9.39 -0.63 17.82
C ASN A 379 -10.05 -0.13 16.54
N SER A 380 -9.56 0.96 15.95
CA SER A 380 -10.07 1.49 14.68
C SER A 380 -9.89 0.49 13.54
N LYS A 381 -10.81 0.49 12.56
CA LYS A 381 -10.75 -0.38 11.38
C LYS A 381 -9.42 -0.31 10.62
N PRO A 382 -8.82 0.88 10.38
CA PRO A 382 -7.52 0.97 9.70
C PRO A 382 -6.42 0.18 10.45
N CYS A 383 -6.33 0.35 11.77
CA CYS A 383 -5.34 -0.32 12.61
C CYS A 383 -5.60 -1.84 12.72
N LYS A 384 -6.85 -2.26 12.80
CA LYS A 384 -7.24 -3.69 12.83
C LYS A 384 -7.01 -4.42 11.51
N ASN A 385 -7.19 -3.72 10.38
CA ASN A 385 -7.04 -4.32 9.05
C ASN A 385 -5.57 -4.31 8.63
N GLN A 386 -4.95 -3.14 8.53
CA GLN A 386 -3.59 -3.01 7.97
C GLN A 386 -2.50 -3.22 9.03
N GLY A 387 -2.79 -2.88 10.29
CA GLY A 387 -1.80 -2.81 11.35
C GLY A 387 -1.22 -1.40 11.53
N PHE A 388 -0.19 -1.29 12.37
CA PHE A 388 0.34 -0.01 12.79
C PHE A 388 1.79 -0.09 13.29
N VAL A 389 2.43 1.07 13.35
CA VAL A 389 3.71 1.27 14.04
C VAL A 389 3.50 2.27 15.18
N LEU A 390 3.65 1.80 16.42
CA LEU A 390 3.68 2.63 17.62
C LEU A 390 5.06 3.26 17.77
N ASP A 391 5.10 4.60 17.80
CA ASP A 391 6.33 5.39 17.89
C ASP A 391 6.55 5.91 19.31
N GLY A 392 7.29 5.14 20.12
CA GLY A 392 7.79 5.58 21.43
C GLY A 392 6.75 5.64 22.56
N PHE A 393 5.60 5.00 22.41
CA PHE A 393 4.60 4.83 23.47
C PHE A 393 4.02 3.41 23.40
N PRO A 394 3.78 2.71 24.53
CA PRO A 394 3.98 3.12 25.93
C PRO A 394 5.46 3.29 26.35
N GLU A 395 5.71 3.99 27.46
CA GLU A 395 7.06 4.22 28.04
C GLU A 395 7.36 3.34 29.26
N THR A 396 6.35 2.84 29.97
CA THR A 396 6.49 2.11 31.24
C THR A 396 5.73 0.78 31.23
N TYR A 397 6.13 -0.12 32.13
CA TYR A 397 5.46 -1.39 32.39
C TYR A 397 3.97 -1.20 32.67
N GLU A 398 3.62 -0.30 33.60
CA GLU A 398 2.22 -0.02 33.98
C GLU A 398 1.39 0.50 32.80
N GLN A 399 1.95 1.37 31.96
CA GLN A 399 1.24 1.86 30.77
C GLN A 399 0.97 0.74 29.77
N ALA A 400 1.95 -0.14 29.55
CA ALA A 400 1.76 -1.29 28.67
C ALA A 400 0.72 -2.25 29.22
N LYS A 401 0.76 -2.53 30.53
CA LYS A 401 -0.23 -3.33 31.22
C LYS A 401 -1.64 -2.74 31.04
N MET A 402 -1.84 -1.46 31.30
CA MET A 402 -3.17 -0.83 31.18
C MET A 402 -3.74 -0.87 29.76
N ILE A 403 -2.90 -0.81 28.72
CA ILE A 403 -3.35 -0.82 27.32
C ILE A 403 -3.58 -2.24 26.82
N PHE A 404 -2.65 -3.16 27.09
CA PHE A 404 -2.59 -4.46 26.42
C PHE A 404 -3.08 -5.62 27.27
N SER A 405 -3.18 -5.49 28.60
CA SER A 405 -3.75 -6.56 29.43
C SER A 405 -5.24 -6.75 29.16
N ASP A 406 -5.68 -8.00 29.12
CA ASP A 406 -7.09 -8.37 28.99
C ASP A 406 -7.63 -8.71 30.39
N VAL A 407 -7.80 -7.68 31.22
CA VAL A 407 -8.40 -7.84 32.55
C VAL A 407 -9.92 -7.81 32.38
N ASN A 408 -10.49 -8.97 32.04
CA ASN A 408 -11.91 -9.21 32.32
C ASN A 408 -12.05 -9.47 33.82
N GLU A 409 -12.14 -8.38 34.61
CA GLU A 409 -12.42 -8.42 36.05
C GLU A 409 -13.84 -8.93 36.40
N ASP A 410 -14.67 -9.27 35.38
CA ASP A 410 -16.08 -9.65 35.53
C ASP A 410 -16.37 -11.17 35.57
N ALA A 411 -15.37 -12.03 35.75
CA ALA A 411 -15.62 -13.44 36.07
C ALA A 411 -15.09 -13.78 37.47
N GLY A 412 -15.94 -13.60 38.48
CA GLY A 412 -15.76 -14.15 39.83
C GLY A 412 -15.81 -15.69 39.82
N ASN A 413 -14.79 -16.32 39.22
CA ASN A 413 -14.56 -17.75 39.29
C ASN A 413 -13.12 -17.97 39.79
N GLU A 414 -12.99 -18.09 41.11
CA GLU A 414 -11.76 -18.45 41.83
C GLU A 414 -11.26 -19.89 41.53
N ASP A 415 -11.85 -20.61 40.56
CA ASP A 415 -11.61 -22.04 40.34
C ASP A 415 -10.82 -22.40 39.06
N LEU A 416 -10.30 -21.42 38.28
CA LEU A 416 -9.61 -21.67 37.00
C LEU A 416 -8.10 -21.39 36.98
N GLU A 417 -7.46 -21.29 38.15
CA GLU A 417 -6.01 -21.01 38.27
C GLU A 417 -5.05 -22.11 37.79
N LEU A 418 -5.54 -23.26 37.30
CA LEU A 418 -4.68 -24.42 37.08
C LEU A 418 -4.48 -24.94 35.66
N MET A 419 -5.20 -24.45 34.63
CA MET A 419 -5.00 -24.97 33.26
C MET A 419 -5.18 -23.93 32.14
N SER A 420 -4.30 -22.92 32.07
CA SER A 420 -3.75 -22.34 30.82
C SER A 420 -2.81 -21.18 31.16
N LYS A 421 -1.49 -21.40 31.09
CA LYS A 421 -0.44 -20.40 31.39
C LYS A 421 -0.19 -19.43 30.23
N ALA A 422 -1.19 -19.11 29.42
CA ALA A 422 -1.03 -18.03 28.45
C ALA A 422 -1.49 -16.74 29.13
N PRO A 423 -0.62 -15.73 29.27
CA PRO A 423 -1.01 -14.46 29.88
C PRO A 423 -2.11 -13.81 29.05
N ALA A 424 -3.20 -13.40 29.70
CA ALA A 424 -4.34 -12.80 29.04
C ALA A 424 -3.99 -11.37 28.57
N TYR A 425 -3.80 -11.20 27.27
CA TYR A 425 -3.60 -9.90 26.62
C TYR A 425 -4.52 -9.72 25.42
N LYS A 426 -4.81 -8.47 25.07
CA LYS A 426 -5.72 -8.09 23.99
C LYS A 426 -5.07 -8.33 22.61
N GLU A 427 -5.17 -9.57 22.11
CA GLU A 427 -4.52 -10.06 20.88
C GLU A 427 -4.62 -9.11 19.67
N LYS A 428 -5.79 -8.46 19.49
CA LYS A 428 -6.07 -7.58 18.35
C LYS A 428 -5.31 -6.26 18.36
N ILE A 429 -4.88 -5.77 19.53
CA ILE A 429 -4.22 -4.47 19.67
C ILE A 429 -2.78 -4.58 20.19
N THR A 430 -2.38 -5.73 20.76
CA THR A 430 -1.01 -5.94 21.22
C THR A 430 -0.04 -6.05 20.05
N PRO A 431 1.11 -5.33 20.06
CA PRO A 431 2.16 -5.45 19.06
C PRO A 431 2.70 -6.87 18.93
N GLU A 432 2.92 -7.34 17.70
CA GLU A 432 3.55 -8.65 17.43
C GLU A 432 5.08 -8.55 17.44
N TYR A 433 5.61 -7.37 17.10
CA TYR A 433 7.05 -7.12 17.03
C TYR A 433 7.42 -5.91 17.86
N VAL A 434 8.34 -6.08 18.80
CA VAL A 434 8.88 -5.00 19.63
C VAL A 434 10.36 -4.82 19.31
N PHE A 435 10.76 -3.62 18.91
CA PHE A 435 12.15 -3.30 18.59
C PHE A 435 12.68 -2.21 19.52
N ALA A 436 13.72 -2.55 20.28
CA ALA A 436 14.41 -1.64 21.18
C ALA A 436 15.65 -1.06 20.50
N LEU A 437 15.60 0.21 20.12
CA LEU A 437 16.74 0.94 19.58
C LEU A 437 17.58 1.47 20.73
N ASP A 438 18.90 1.25 20.69
CA ASP A 438 19.82 1.84 21.67
C ASP A 438 21.01 2.53 21.00
N ALA A 439 21.48 3.60 21.64
CA ALA A 439 22.61 4.42 21.22
C ALA A 439 23.23 5.14 22.41
N SER A 440 24.52 5.51 22.33
CA SER A 440 25.20 6.22 23.41
C SER A 440 24.71 7.67 23.57
N ASP A 441 24.74 8.18 24.81
CA ASP A 441 24.33 9.56 25.10
C ASP A 441 25.19 10.60 24.37
N GLU A 442 26.48 10.30 24.15
CA GLU A 442 27.40 11.13 23.37
C GLU A 442 26.96 11.21 21.90
N PHE A 443 26.54 10.07 21.32
CA PHE A 443 26.04 10.03 19.94
C PHE A 443 24.74 10.82 19.80
N LEU A 444 23.80 10.63 20.72
CA LEU A 444 22.50 11.32 20.70
C LEU A 444 22.67 12.83 20.86
N THR A 445 23.52 13.26 21.80
CA THR A 445 23.82 14.67 22.03
C THR A 445 24.46 15.31 20.79
N ARG A 446 25.46 14.66 20.18
CA ARG A 446 26.08 15.14 18.92
C ARG A 446 25.06 15.24 17.78
N ARG A 447 24.16 14.27 17.69
CA ARG A 447 23.12 14.26 16.65
C ARG A 447 22.15 15.43 16.81
N VAL A 448 21.72 15.74 18.05
CA VAL A 448 20.85 16.88 18.34
C VAL A 448 21.56 18.20 18.05
N GLN A 449 22.83 18.34 18.45
CA GLN A 449 23.65 19.54 18.17
C GLN A 449 23.84 19.80 16.66
N GLY A 450 23.80 18.74 15.83
CA GLY A 450 23.91 18.86 14.38
C GLY A 450 22.61 19.21 13.65
N LEU A 451 21.47 19.31 14.35
CA LEU A 451 20.19 19.64 13.73
C LEU A 451 20.03 21.16 13.53
N PRO A 452 19.37 21.61 12.45
CA PRO A 452 18.93 23.00 12.33
C PRO A 452 18.00 23.39 13.48
N GLU A 453 18.11 24.62 13.96
CA GLU A 453 17.33 25.15 15.10
C GLU A 453 15.82 24.98 14.91
N SER A 454 15.30 25.28 13.72
CA SER A 454 13.88 25.10 13.38
C SER A 454 13.39 23.65 13.47
N VAL A 455 14.28 22.67 13.21
CA VAL A 455 13.95 21.25 13.34
C VAL A 455 14.04 20.80 14.80
N ALA A 456 15.02 21.32 15.54
CA ALA A 456 15.18 21.05 16.96
C ALA A 456 13.98 21.57 17.78
N GLU A 457 13.49 22.78 17.50
CA GLU A 457 12.28 23.33 18.13
C GLU A 457 11.05 22.47 17.82
N LYS A 458 10.82 22.13 16.54
CA LYS A 458 9.68 21.30 16.13
C LYS A 458 9.65 19.92 16.78
N MET A 459 10.83 19.32 16.99
CA MET A 459 10.97 17.98 17.56
C MET A 459 11.08 17.98 19.09
N CYS A 460 11.00 19.16 19.74
CA CYS A 460 11.21 19.35 21.17
C CYS A 460 12.60 18.82 21.62
N TYR A 461 13.64 19.20 20.88
CA TYR A 461 15.06 18.87 21.10
C TYR A 461 15.90 20.10 21.46
N THR A 462 15.27 21.14 22.01
CA THR A 462 15.99 22.25 22.62
C THR A 462 16.83 21.73 23.81
N GLN A 463 17.87 22.47 24.18
CA GLN A 463 18.78 22.07 25.25
C GLN A 463 18.05 21.80 26.57
N ASP A 464 17.01 22.60 26.86
CA ASP A 464 16.20 22.52 28.07
C ASP A 464 15.22 21.33 28.07
N GLU A 465 14.83 20.80 26.90
CA GLU A 465 13.86 19.71 26.80
C GLU A 465 14.50 18.35 26.53
N PHE A 466 15.58 18.30 25.74
CA PHE A 466 16.21 17.05 25.32
C PHE A 466 16.89 16.32 26.49
N LEU A 467 17.71 17.03 27.27
CA LEU A 467 18.49 16.43 28.35
C LEU A 467 17.59 15.83 29.45
N PRO A 468 16.53 16.51 29.95
CA PRO A 468 15.62 15.91 30.92
C PRO A 468 14.91 14.66 30.39
N ARG A 469 14.52 14.64 29.10
CA ARG A 469 13.89 13.46 28.48
C ARG A 469 14.85 12.28 28.38
N LEU A 470 16.11 12.54 28.03
CA LEU A 470 17.14 11.49 27.98
C LEU A 470 17.40 10.91 29.37
N THR A 471 17.55 11.77 30.38
CA THR A 471 17.72 11.34 31.78
C THR A 471 16.53 10.52 32.27
N LYS A 472 15.30 10.99 32.01
CA LYS A 472 14.07 10.26 32.35
C LYS A 472 14.06 8.87 31.70
N TYR A 473 14.40 8.77 30.42
CA TYR A 473 14.46 7.49 29.72
C TYR A 473 15.48 6.53 30.37
N ARG A 474 16.70 7.00 30.66
CA ARG A 474 17.74 6.17 31.29
C ARG A 474 17.35 5.72 32.70
N GLN A 475 16.65 6.56 33.45
CA GLN A 475 16.08 6.18 34.75
C GLN A 475 15.07 5.05 34.62
N LEU A 476 14.14 5.17 33.66
CA LEU A 476 13.13 4.14 33.37
C LEU A 476 13.75 2.82 32.88
N SER A 477 14.86 2.89 32.12
CA SER A 477 15.59 1.70 31.68
C SER A 477 16.39 1.02 32.81
N GLY A 478 16.59 1.68 33.95
CA GLY A 478 17.31 1.14 35.10
C GLY A 478 16.42 0.59 36.23
N VAL A 479 15.10 0.55 36.02
CA VAL A 479 14.12 0.00 36.99
C VAL A 479 14.09 -1.52 36.89
N GLU A 480 13.75 -2.21 37.99
CA GLU A 480 13.62 -3.68 38.03
C GLU A 480 12.56 -4.24 37.08
N GLU A 481 11.46 -3.50 36.87
CA GLU A 481 10.40 -3.84 35.93
C GLU A 481 10.37 -2.83 34.79
N THR A 482 10.97 -3.21 33.66
CA THR A 482 11.01 -2.40 32.45
C THR A 482 9.84 -2.72 31.52
N LEU A 483 9.64 -1.85 30.53
CA LEU A 483 8.70 -2.10 29.45
C LEU A 483 9.02 -3.39 28.68
N CYS A 484 10.31 -3.73 28.52
CA CYS A 484 10.72 -4.96 27.86
C CYS A 484 10.26 -6.19 28.64
N ASP A 485 10.36 -6.14 29.98
CA ASP A 485 9.95 -7.24 30.85
C ASP A 485 8.44 -7.54 30.74
N TYR A 486 7.60 -6.51 30.53
CA TYR A 486 6.18 -6.72 30.22
C TYR A 486 5.97 -7.58 28.98
N PHE A 487 6.68 -7.26 27.89
CA PHE A 487 6.55 -7.98 26.62
C PHE A 487 7.14 -9.40 26.71
N ASP A 488 8.25 -9.57 27.42
CA ASP A 488 8.81 -10.89 27.71
C ASP A 488 7.86 -11.77 28.53
N GLN A 489 7.15 -11.19 29.50
CA GLN A 489 6.13 -11.91 30.28
C GLN A 489 4.98 -12.41 29.41
N ILE A 490 4.62 -11.70 28.34
CA ILE A 490 3.59 -12.11 27.38
C ILE A 490 4.11 -12.92 26.19
N GLU A 491 5.33 -13.44 26.29
CA GLU A 491 6.00 -14.25 25.26
C GLU A 491 6.30 -13.50 23.95
N ILE A 492 6.39 -12.16 24.01
CA ILE A 492 6.76 -11.29 22.90
C ILE A 492 8.14 -10.70 23.17
N HIS A 493 9.20 -11.36 22.67
CA HIS A 493 10.57 -10.97 23.01
C HIS A 493 11.05 -9.70 22.26
N PRO A 494 11.39 -8.60 22.97
CA PRO A 494 11.90 -7.39 22.32
C PRO A 494 13.27 -7.60 21.66
N LEU A 495 13.39 -7.23 20.39
CA LEU A 495 14.67 -7.28 19.68
C LEU A 495 15.46 -5.99 19.90
N SER A 496 16.60 -6.12 20.58
CA SER A 496 17.54 -5.01 20.78
C SER A 496 18.39 -4.76 19.54
N ILE A 497 18.35 -3.54 19.01
CA ILE A 497 19.10 -3.08 17.84
C ILE A 497 20.08 -2.01 18.30
N GLY A 498 21.33 -2.42 18.55
CA GLY A 498 22.43 -1.54 18.96
C GLY A 498 23.09 -0.81 17.79
N ASN A 499 23.53 0.43 18.04
CA ASN A 499 24.41 1.29 17.24
C ASN A 499 24.37 1.16 15.71
N VAL A 500 23.63 2.07 15.06
CA VAL A 500 23.81 2.65 13.71
C VAL A 500 24.48 1.75 12.67
N CYS A 501 24.04 0.50 12.54
CA CYS A 501 24.27 -0.22 11.30
C CYS A 501 23.40 0.46 10.23
N LYS A 502 23.90 0.59 9.00
CA LYS A 502 23.10 1.10 7.86
C LYS A 502 21.83 0.25 7.62
N ASP A 503 21.76 -0.91 8.28
CA ASP A 503 20.85 -2.00 8.01
C ASP A 503 19.77 -2.18 9.10
N GLN A 504 19.51 -1.18 9.98
CA GLN A 504 18.42 -1.26 10.99
C GLN A 504 17.07 -1.63 10.35
N ARG A 505 16.79 -1.06 9.17
CA ARG A 505 15.60 -1.41 8.39
C ARG A 505 15.65 -2.85 7.93
N GLU A 506 16.81 -3.32 7.44
CA GLU A 506 16.96 -4.67 6.90
C GLU A 506 16.74 -5.72 7.99
N MET A 507 17.30 -5.50 9.18
CA MET A 507 17.09 -6.36 10.35
C MET A 507 15.62 -6.47 10.73
N ILE A 508 14.91 -5.33 10.78
CA ILE A 508 13.46 -5.33 11.05
C ILE A 508 12.71 -6.04 9.94
N THR A 509 13.06 -5.80 8.68
CA THR A 509 12.38 -6.47 7.56
C THR A 509 12.66 -7.97 7.49
N GLN A 510 13.82 -8.43 7.97
CA GLN A 510 14.14 -9.85 8.10
C GLN A 510 13.32 -10.50 9.21
N ALA A 511 13.12 -9.79 10.34
CA ALA A 511 12.32 -10.30 11.46
C ALA A 511 10.81 -10.30 11.16
N VAL A 512 10.29 -9.23 10.54
CA VAL A 512 8.85 -9.07 10.23
C VAL A 512 8.45 -9.84 8.96
N GLY A 513 9.37 -9.99 8.01
CA GLY A 513 9.14 -10.64 6.72
C GLY A 513 8.55 -9.70 5.65
N THR A 514 7.93 -10.30 4.63
CA THR A 514 7.37 -9.58 3.49
C THR A 514 6.10 -8.82 3.86
N PRO A 515 5.81 -7.67 3.21
CA PRO A 515 4.54 -6.96 3.42
C PRO A 515 3.31 -7.84 3.17
N LYS A 516 2.37 -7.79 4.11
CA LYS A 516 1.10 -8.54 4.11
C LYS A 516 -0.08 -7.66 3.69
N ASN A 517 0.13 -6.82 2.68
CA ASN A 517 -0.83 -5.85 2.17
C ASN A 517 -0.81 -5.87 0.62
N TYR A 518 -1.75 -5.21 -0.05
CA TYR A 518 -1.85 -5.15 -1.52
C TYR A 518 -0.66 -4.51 -2.22
N GLY A 519 0.23 -3.85 -1.48
CA GLY A 519 1.31 -3.07 -2.05
C GLY A 519 0.78 -1.77 -2.66
N LEU A 520 1.71 -0.98 -3.22
CA LEU A 520 1.38 0.30 -3.82
C LEU A 520 0.56 0.09 -5.10
N SER A 521 -0.42 0.96 -5.34
CA SER A 521 -1.11 0.97 -6.63
C SER A 521 -0.14 1.32 -7.76
N LEU A 522 -0.45 0.94 -9.01
CA LEU A 522 0.37 1.32 -10.18
C LEU A 522 0.56 2.84 -10.32
N GLU A 523 -0.43 3.63 -9.89
CA GLU A 523 -0.37 5.09 -9.90
C GLU A 523 0.49 5.62 -8.75
N GLU A 524 0.32 5.09 -7.54
CA GLU A 524 1.15 5.44 -6.38
C GLU A 524 2.61 5.06 -6.60
N GLN A 525 2.86 3.94 -7.27
CA GLN A 525 4.20 3.47 -7.61
C GLN A 525 4.85 4.43 -8.61
N LYS A 526 4.13 4.85 -9.67
CA LYS A 526 4.61 5.88 -10.60
C LYS A 526 4.86 7.22 -9.90
N GLU A 527 3.99 7.64 -8.99
CA GLU A 527 4.14 8.88 -8.23
C GLU A 527 5.35 8.83 -7.29
N GLN A 528 5.58 7.70 -6.61
CA GLN A 528 6.78 7.51 -5.80
C GLN A 528 8.05 7.50 -6.64
N ASP A 529 8.02 6.83 -7.79
CA ASP A 529 9.16 6.77 -8.69
C ASP A 529 9.46 8.16 -9.28
N TRP A 530 8.42 8.94 -9.59
CA TRP A 530 8.52 10.34 -9.96
C TRP A 530 9.18 11.17 -8.85
N LYS A 531 8.68 11.10 -7.61
CA LYS A 531 9.24 11.83 -6.46
C LYS A 531 10.69 11.46 -6.18
N LYS A 532 11.05 10.17 -6.27
CA LYS A 532 12.44 9.72 -6.11
C LYS A 532 13.35 10.27 -7.20
N GLU A 533 12.89 10.27 -8.44
CA GLU A 533 13.64 10.83 -9.56
C GLU A 533 13.82 12.35 -9.42
N GLU A 534 12.78 13.05 -8.96
CA GLU A 534 12.84 14.48 -8.66
C GLU A 534 13.80 14.80 -7.51
N GLU A 535 13.75 14.04 -6.40
CA GLU A 535 14.69 14.17 -5.28
C GLU A 535 16.14 13.89 -5.73
N ARG A 536 16.34 12.87 -6.59
CA ARG A 536 17.66 12.54 -7.16
C ARG A 536 18.18 13.70 -8.02
N ARG A 537 17.33 14.29 -8.85
CA ARG A 537 17.67 15.47 -9.67
C ARG A 537 18.01 16.67 -8.79
N TRP A 538 17.23 16.93 -7.75
CA TRP A 538 17.49 18.01 -6.80
C TRP A 538 18.83 17.85 -6.10
N LYS A 539 19.14 16.65 -5.57
CA LYS A 539 20.44 16.35 -4.94
C LYS A 539 21.61 16.58 -5.89
N LEU A 540 21.53 16.07 -7.12
CA LEU A 540 22.56 16.29 -8.13
C LEU A 540 22.74 17.77 -8.49
N ALA A 541 21.65 18.53 -8.59
CA ALA A 541 21.70 19.97 -8.84
C ALA A 541 22.33 20.73 -7.66
N ALA A 542 22.00 20.36 -6.42
CA ALA A 542 22.58 20.94 -5.22
C ALA A 542 24.09 20.66 -5.13
N GLU A 543 24.52 19.41 -5.37
CA GLU A 543 25.94 19.03 -5.43
C GLU A 543 26.68 19.78 -6.54
N ALA A 544 26.08 19.90 -7.73
CA ALA A 544 26.66 20.67 -8.84
C ALA A 544 26.79 22.16 -8.51
N ALA A 545 25.80 22.75 -7.84
CA ALA A 545 25.84 24.15 -7.40
C ALA A 545 26.94 24.39 -6.36
N VAL A 546 27.08 23.49 -5.38
CA VAL A 546 28.18 23.53 -4.40
C VAL A 546 29.55 23.41 -5.10
N ARG A 547 29.68 22.47 -6.04
CA ARG A 547 30.92 22.29 -6.81
C ARG A 547 31.25 23.50 -7.66
N LYS A 548 30.24 24.12 -8.30
CA LYS A 548 30.39 25.36 -9.07
C LYS A 548 30.88 26.50 -8.19
N ARG A 549 30.26 26.74 -7.03
CA ARG A 549 30.71 27.77 -6.07
C ARG A 549 32.16 27.53 -5.62
N ARG A 550 32.53 26.27 -5.35
CA ARG A 550 33.89 25.93 -4.95
C ARG A 550 34.90 26.21 -6.06
N ASN A 551 34.56 25.91 -7.31
CA ASN A 551 35.40 26.21 -8.47
C ASN A 551 35.51 27.72 -8.72
N GLU A 552 34.41 28.46 -8.62
CA GLU A 552 34.39 29.93 -8.76
C GLU A 552 35.22 30.62 -7.67
N ALA A 553 35.13 30.15 -6.42
CA ALA A 553 35.96 30.65 -5.33
C ALA A 553 37.45 30.38 -5.56
N ALA A 554 37.81 29.18 -6.02
CA ALA A 554 39.20 28.84 -6.35
C ALA A 554 39.74 29.69 -7.53
N LEU A 555 38.92 29.93 -8.55
CA LEU A 555 39.27 30.81 -9.68
C LEU A 555 39.47 32.26 -9.23
N ALA A 556 38.59 32.76 -8.34
CA ALA A 556 38.72 34.11 -7.78
C ALA A 556 39.98 34.26 -6.92
N GLU A 557 40.34 33.24 -6.14
CA GLU A 557 41.58 33.22 -5.36
C GLU A 557 42.82 33.24 -6.26
N MET A 558 42.85 32.41 -7.31
CA MET A 558 43.93 32.42 -8.30
C MET A 558 44.04 33.78 -9.02
N ALA A 559 42.92 34.40 -9.38
CA ALA A 559 42.91 35.71 -10.02
C ALA A 559 43.46 36.81 -9.09
N ALA A 560 43.07 36.81 -7.82
CA ALA A 560 43.58 37.75 -6.82
C ALA A 560 45.10 37.59 -6.63
N GLN A 561 45.59 36.34 -6.52
CA GLN A 561 47.03 36.06 -6.43
C GLN A 561 47.79 36.56 -7.68
N TYR A 562 47.20 36.41 -8.87
CA TYR A 562 47.80 36.88 -10.11
C TYR A 562 47.85 38.42 -10.21
N GLU A 563 46.79 39.11 -9.78
CA GLU A 563 46.78 40.58 -9.72
C GLU A 563 47.82 41.13 -8.74
N ASP A 564 47.96 40.53 -7.56
CA ASP A 564 48.97 40.93 -6.58
C ASP A 564 50.39 40.66 -7.11
N TRP A 565 50.60 39.53 -7.80
CA TRP A 565 51.86 39.25 -8.48
C TRP A 565 52.18 40.28 -9.56
N GLN A 566 51.20 40.70 -10.37
CA GLN A 566 51.40 41.74 -11.38
C GLN A 566 51.76 43.10 -10.76
N LYS A 567 51.10 43.50 -9.67
CA LYS A 567 51.44 44.72 -8.94
C LYS A 567 52.87 44.68 -8.42
N ASN A 568 53.25 43.58 -7.75
CA ASN A 568 54.60 43.39 -7.24
C ASN A 568 55.65 43.43 -8.37
N LEU A 569 55.36 42.79 -9.52
CA LEU A 569 56.25 42.84 -10.68
C LEU A 569 56.42 44.27 -11.21
N SER A 570 55.34 45.06 -11.26
CA SER A 570 55.40 46.45 -11.71
C SER A 570 56.18 47.33 -10.74
N GLU A 571 56.05 47.09 -9.43
CA GLU A 571 56.80 47.77 -8.37
C GLU A 571 58.30 47.47 -8.50
N VAL A 572 58.67 46.20 -8.71
CA VAL A 572 60.06 45.78 -8.93
C VAL A 572 60.66 46.44 -10.16
N LYS A 573 59.94 46.45 -11.29
CA LYS A 573 60.41 47.13 -12.52
C LYS A 573 60.62 48.63 -12.32
N ARG A 574 59.74 49.28 -11.55
CA ARG A 574 59.88 50.70 -11.19
C ARG A 574 61.14 50.92 -10.37
N GLN A 575 61.35 50.10 -9.33
CA GLN A 575 62.55 50.16 -8.49
C GLN A 575 63.83 49.92 -9.30
N GLU A 576 63.84 48.94 -10.21
CA GLU A 576 64.97 48.69 -11.11
C GLU A 576 65.27 49.91 -12.01
N SER A 577 64.24 50.53 -12.59
CA SER A 577 64.39 51.72 -13.42
C SER A 577 64.97 52.90 -12.64
N GLU A 578 64.47 53.17 -11.44
CA GLU A 578 64.99 54.22 -10.55
C GLU A 578 66.46 53.97 -10.18
N LEU A 579 66.80 52.71 -9.88
CA LEU A 579 68.17 52.32 -9.55
C LEU A 579 69.11 52.49 -10.76
N LEU A 580 68.66 52.12 -11.96
CA LEU A 580 69.39 52.36 -13.21
C LEU A 580 69.59 53.86 -13.48
N GLU A 581 68.56 54.70 -13.29
CA GLU A 581 68.70 56.15 -13.43
C GLU A 581 69.74 56.73 -12.46
N VAL A 582 69.76 56.26 -11.21
CA VAL A 582 70.77 56.63 -10.20
C VAL A 582 72.17 56.17 -10.60
N GLN A 583 72.32 54.99 -11.21
CA GLN A 583 73.61 54.52 -11.72
C GLN A 583 74.11 55.33 -12.92
N VAL A 584 73.20 55.82 -13.77
CA VAL A 584 73.53 56.63 -14.95
C VAL A 584 73.83 58.10 -14.58
N LEU A 585 73.32 58.59 -13.45
CA LEU A 585 73.50 59.97 -12.96
C LEU A 585 74.96 60.45 -12.89
N PRO A 586 75.93 59.71 -12.32
CA PRO A 586 77.34 60.09 -12.31
C PRO A 586 77.93 60.24 -13.72
N LEU A 587 77.61 59.31 -14.63
CA LEU A 587 78.07 59.34 -16.02
C LEU A 587 77.43 60.52 -16.77
N ARG A 588 76.12 60.74 -16.60
CA ARG A 588 75.41 61.88 -17.18
C ARG A 588 75.96 63.21 -16.67
N ASN A 589 76.24 63.34 -15.38
CA ASN A 589 76.85 64.53 -14.79
C ASN A 589 78.28 64.76 -15.30
N TYR A 590 79.06 63.69 -15.47
CA TYR A 590 80.40 63.77 -16.06
C TYR A 590 80.33 64.26 -17.53
N LEU A 591 79.48 63.65 -18.35
CA LEU A 591 79.27 64.05 -19.75
C LEU A 591 78.78 65.50 -19.83
N MET A 592 77.81 65.90 -19.01
CA MET A 592 77.28 67.28 -18.97
C MET A 592 78.32 68.32 -18.53
N LYS A 593 79.25 67.96 -17.63
CA LYS A 593 80.24 68.91 -17.08
C LYS A 593 81.49 69.03 -17.95
N TYR A 594 81.98 67.94 -18.53
CA TYR A 594 83.28 67.92 -19.20
C TYR A 594 83.20 67.73 -20.72
N VAL A 595 82.16 67.06 -21.23
CA VAL A 595 82.05 66.75 -22.67
C VAL A 595 81.10 67.71 -23.37
N MET A 596 79.95 68.00 -22.77
CA MET A 596 78.91 68.84 -23.39
C MET A 596 79.32 70.28 -23.67
N PRO A 597 80.10 70.99 -22.83
CA PRO A 597 80.54 72.35 -23.15
C PRO A 597 81.45 72.38 -24.39
N SER A 598 82.45 71.51 -24.44
CA SER A 598 83.37 71.39 -25.58
C SER A 598 82.65 70.91 -26.85
N LEU A 599 81.75 69.94 -26.72
CA LEU A 599 80.91 69.49 -27.84
C LEU A 599 79.98 70.61 -28.34
N SER A 600 79.38 71.38 -27.44
CA SER A 600 78.48 72.49 -27.80
C SER A 600 79.23 73.60 -28.52
N GLU A 601 80.46 73.92 -28.07
CA GLU A 601 81.34 74.90 -28.72
C GLU A 601 81.80 74.42 -30.09
N ALA A 602 82.26 73.17 -30.21
CA ALA A 602 82.63 72.55 -31.48
C ALA A 602 81.44 72.45 -32.44
N MET A 603 80.24 72.14 -31.95
CA MET A 603 79.00 72.14 -32.76
C MET A 603 78.59 73.55 -33.21
N LEU A 604 78.78 74.56 -32.37
CA LEU A 604 78.56 75.96 -32.74
C LEU A 604 79.54 76.42 -33.82
N GLU A 605 80.80 75.98 -33.74
CA GLU A 605 81.84 76.29 -34.72
C GLU A 605 81.63 75.53 -36.04
N CYS A 606 81.23 74.26 -35.98
CA CYS A 606 80.78 73.48 -37.12
C CYS A 606 79.59 74.14 -37.83
N CYS A 607 78.61 74.66 -37.07
CA CYS A 607 77.46 75.40 -37.62
C CYS A 607 77.87 76.70 -38.34
N LYS A 608 78.96 77.36 -37.91
CA LYS A 608 79.48 78.58 -38.53
C LYS A 608 80.25 78.31 -39.82
N ILE A 609 81.09 77.28 -39.82
CA ILE A 609 82.01 76.97 -40.93
C ILE A 609 81.31 76.16 -42.03
N LYS A 610 80.29 75.38 -41.68
CA LYS A 610 79.55 74.46 -42.58
C LYS A 610 80.50 73.61 -43.45
N PRO A 611 81.34 72.76 -42.84
CA PRO A 611 82.18 71.82 -43.56
C PRO A 611 81.33 70.78 -44.32
N GLU A 612 81.90 70.17 -45.37
CA GLU A 612 81.21 69.14 -46.19
C GLU A 612 80.89 67.86 -45.39
N ASP A 613 81.71 67.50 -44.39
CA ASP A 613 81.40 66.45 -43.41
C ASP A 613 81.46 67.00 -41.97
N PRO A 614 80.30 67.17 -41.30
CA PRO A 614 80.24 67.70 -39.96
C PRO A 614 80.71 66.71 -38.88
N VAL A 615 80.71 65.40 -39.11
CA VAL A 615 81.12 64.40 -38.10
C VAL A 615 82.65 64.34 -38.03
N ASP A 616 83.31 64.22 -39.18
CA ASP A 616 84.78 64.22 -39.26
C ASP A 616 85.38 65.55 -38.76
N PHE A 617 84.71 66.67 -39.02
CA PHE A 617 85.11 67.98 -38.51
C PHE A 617 85.05 68.06 -36.97
N LEU A 618 83.99 67.55 -36.35
CA LEU A 618 83.86 67.52 -34.89
C LEU A 618 84.90 66.60 -34.24
N VAL A 619 85.25 65.47 -34.87
CA VAL A 619 86.32 64.58 -34.39
C VAL A 619 87.67 65.30 -34.40
N LEU A 620 87.99 66.07 -35.45
CA LEU A 620 89.24 66.84 -35.58
C LEU A 620 89.35 68.01 -34.61
N VAL A 621 88.23 68.64 -34.25
CA VAL A 621 88.19 69.81 -33.35
C VAL A 621 88.21 69.39 -31.88
N MET A 622 87.72 68.19 -31.57
CA MET A 622 87.60 67.69 -30.19
C MET A 622 88.69 66.71 -29.77
N SER A 623 89.53 66.23 -30.70
CA SER A 623 90.75 65.45 -30.42
C SER A 623 91.89 66.35 -29.98
#